data_AF-A0A0N0JQE1-F1
#
_entry.id   AF-A0A0N0JQE1-F1
#
_cell.length_a   1.000
_cell.length_b   1.000
_cell.length_c   1.000
_cell.angle_alpha   90.00
_cell.angle_beta   90.00
_cell.angle_gamma   90.00
#
_symmetry.space_group_name_H-M   'P 1'
#
loop_
_entity.id
_entity.type
_entity.pdbx_description
1 polymer ?
#
loop_
_entity_poly.entity_id
_entity_poly.type
_entity_poly.pdbx_seq_one_letter_code
_entity_poly.pdbx_strand_id
1 'polypeptide(L)'
;MMRIALTLVLALTAAPLAAQDMSVFKPGPVLTEFGAHAPVPGMTQLPADSQFAIAFDVATPAAEGSTNRGFDSAARFLNMHVANGVPPENIRLVVVVHGKASLELLTNAAHAANPLSRQGDNPSGKLVEALLEADVRFILCGQSAAAYGIAPEDLIPGVEMSLSAMTAHALLQANGFTVNPF
;
A
#
# COMPACT_ATOMS: atom_id res chain seq x y z
N MET A 1 55.54 35.21 18.97
CA MET A 1 55.25 33.77 18.89
C MET A 1 53.74 33.59 18.97
N MET A 2 53.03 33.38 17.86
CA MET A 2 51.57 33.31 17.86
C MET A 2 51.05 32.34 16.79
N ARG A 3 50.78 31.12 17.27
CA ARG A 3 49.69 30.20 16.89
C ARG A 3 49.38 30.00 15.40
N ILE A 4 49.94 28.93 14.85
CA ILE A 4 49.50 28.28 13.60
C ILE A 4 48.12 27.63 13.87
N ALA A 5 47.08 28.12 13.22
CA ALA A 5 45.77 27.47 13.23
C ALA A 5 45.74 26.40 12.14
N LEU A 6 45.65 25.13 12.55
CA LEU A 6 45.52 23.99 11.66
C LEU A 6 44.02 23.76 11.38
N THR A 7 43.54 24.17 10.20
CA THR A 7 42.16 23.94 9.77
C THR A 7 42.05 22.51 9.23
N LEU A 8 41.37 21.63 9.96
CA LEU A 8 41.08 20.26 9.53
C LEU A 8 39.91 20.30 8.52
N VAL A 9 40.19 20.10 7.23
CA VAL A 9 39.15 19.94 6.20
C VAL A 9 38.64 18.51 6.27
N LEU A 10 37.44 18.34 6.83
CA LEU A 10 36.72 17.06 6.84
C LEU A 10 36.13 16.83 5.44
N ALA A 11 36.77 16.00 4.63
CA ALA A 11 36.25 15.60 3.33
C ALA A 11 35.04 14.67 3.53
N LEU A 12 33.82 15.18 3.32
CA LEU A 12 32.62 14.34 3.20
C LEU A 12 32.75 13.51 1.92
N THR A 13 33.09 12.23 2.05
CA THR A 13 32.96 11.26 0.96
C THR A 13 31.48 10.94 0.79
N ALA A 14 30.80 11.62 -0.14
CA ALA A 14 29.48 11.21 -0.59
C ALA A 14 29.62 9.85 -1.29
N ALA A 15 29.24 8.77 -0.61
CA ALA A 15 29.08 7.48 -1.28
C ALA A 15 27.96 7.64 -2.33
N PRO A 16 28.16 7.18 -3.58
CA PRO A 16 27.09 7.21 -4.56
C PRO A 16 25.95 6.34 -4.04
N LEU A 17 24.77 6.93 -3.93
CA LEU A 17 23.53 6.21 -3.69
C LEU A 17 23.34 5.31 -4.93
N ALA A 18 23.65 4.01 -4.80
CA ALA A 18 23.41 3.07 -5.87
C ALA A 18 21.91 3.08 -6.20
N ALA A 19 21.54 3.58 -7.38
CA ALA A 19 20.19 3.48 -7.86
C ALA A 19 19.84 1.99 -7.95
N GLN A 20 18.80 1.57 -7.23
CA GLN A 20 18.31 0.19 -7.29
C GLN A 20 17.80 -0.08 -8.71
N ASP A 21 18.29 -1.15 -9.34
CA ASP A 21 17.79 -1.57 -10.66
C ASP A 21 16.36 -2.11 -10.52
N MET A 22 15.39 -1.29 -10.89
CA MET A 22 13.98 -1.63 -10.86
C MET A 22 13.50 -2.33 -12.15
N SER A 23 14.36 -2.53 -13.15
CA SER A 23 13.96 -3.10 -14.46
C SER A 23 13.49 -4.55 -14.39
N VAL A 24 13.90 -5.26 -13.33
CA VAL A 24 13.48 -6.63 -13.04
C VAL A 24 12.08 -6.72 -12.43
N PHE A 25 11.53 -5.60 -11.91
CA PHE A 25 10.19 -5.54 -11.36
C PHE A 25 9.19 -5.27 -12.48
N LYS A 26 8.24 -6.19 -12.65
CA LYS A 26 7.19 -6.10 -13.67
C LYS A 26 5.83 -6.38 -13.05
N PRO A 27 4.76 -5.74 -13.53
CA PRO A 27 3.39 -6.11 -13.14
C PRO A 27 3.15 -7.61 -13.38
N GLY A 28 2.27 -8.18 -12.58
CA GLY A 28 1.98 -9.61 -12.61
C GLY A 28 0.73 -9.97 -13.37
N PRO A 29 0.36 -11.26 -13.34
CA PRO A 29 -0.67 -11.80 -14.22
C PRO A 29 -2.09 -11.35 -13.87
N VAL A 30 -2.33 -10.85 -12.64
CA VAL A 30 -3.67 -10.43 -12.20
C VAL A 30 -3.87 -8.93 -12.43
N LEU A 31 -2.95 -8.13 -11.91
CA LEU A 31 -2.94 -6.67 -12.07
C LEU A 31 -1.82 -6.29 -13.02
N THR A 32 -2.17 -5.92 -14.25
CA THR A 32 -1.22 -5.70 -15.36
C THR A 32 -0.56 -4.31 -15.33
N GLU A 33 -1.11 -3.37 -14.57
CA GLU A 33 -0.58 -2.01 -14.43
C GLU A 33 0.07 -1.74 -13.05
N PHE A 34 -0.18 -2.61 -12.06
CA PHE A 34 0.21 -2.40 -10.67
C PHE A 34 0.89 -3.62 -10.04
N GLY A 35 1.40 -3.46 -8.81
CA GLY A 35 1.90 -4.60 -8.04
C GLY A 35 3.12 -5.25 -8.70
N ALA A 36 4.06 -4.42 -9.15
CA ALA A 36 5.25 -4.91 -9.82
C ALA A 36 6.06 -5.80 -8.87
N HIS A 37 6.50 -6.96 -9.35
CA HIS A 37 7.28 -7.94 -8.61
C HIS A 37 8.43 -8.45 -9.48
N ALA A 38 9.45 -9.01 -8.84
CA ALA A 38 10.60 -9.59 -9.52
C ALA A 38 10.62 -11.12 -9.30
N PRO A 39 11.13 -11.91 -10.27
CA PRO A 39 11.46 -13.30 -10.01
C PRO A 39 12.45 -13.42 -8.84
N VAL A 40 12.31 -14.48 -8.03
CA VAL A 40 13.22 -14.77 -6.91
C VAL A 40 13.94 -16.09 -7.18
N PRO A 41 15.09 -16.10 -7.87
CA PRO A 41 15.81 -17.33 -8.18
C PRO A 41 16.22 -18.09 -6.90
N GLY A 42 15.98 -19.40 -6.90
CA GLY A 42 16.36 -20.26 -5.76
C GLY A 42 15.43 -20.18 -4.55
N MET A 43 14.27 -19.51 -4.67
CA MET A 43 13.25 -19.59 -3.62
C MET A 43 12.76 -21.03 -3.43
N THR A 44 12.45 -21.40 -2.18
CA THR A 44 11.72 -22.64 -1.91
C THR A 44 10.34 -22.53 -2.52
N GLN A 45 9.95 -23.54 -3.31
CA GLN A 45 8.62 -23.58 -3.91
C GLN A 45 7.52 -23.49 -2.84
N LEU A 46 6.49 -22.69 -3.11
CA LEU A 46 5.32 -22.62 -2.24
C LEU A 46 4.57 -23.97 -2.23
N PRO A 47 4.05 -24.41 -1.08
CA PRO A 47 3.14 -25.54 -1.03
C PRO A 47 1.95 -25.34 -1.99
N ALA A 48 1.55 -26.39 -2.71
CA ALA A 48 0.48 -26.31 -3.71
C ALA A 48 -0.90 -25.96 -3.09
N ASP A 49 -1.08 -26.24 -1.81
CA ASP A 49 -2.29 -25.97 -1.01
C ASP A 49 -2.18 -24.69 -0.18
N SER A 50 -1.20 -23.82 -0.47
CA SER A 50 -1.03 -22.55 0.23
C SER A 50 -2.31 -21.71 0.14
N GLN A 51 -2.77 -21.23 1.30
CA GLN A 51 -3.89 -20.30 1.43
C GLN A 51 -3.44 -19.08 2.21
N PHE A 52 -3.85 -17.90 1.75
CA PHE A 52 -3.47 -16.63 2.35
C PHE A 52 -4.73 -15.84 2.68
N ALA A 53 -4.82 -15.38 3.93
CA ALA A 53 -5.83 -14.44 4.38
C ALA A 53 -5.09 -13.29 5.07
N ILE A 54 -4.84 -12.21 4.36
CA ILE A 54 -3.93 -11.14 4.80
C ILE A 54 -4.69 -9.81 4.90
N ALA A 55 -4.56 -9.15 6.05
CA ALA A 55 -5.01 -7.79 6.29
C ALA A 55 -3.80 -6.86 6.28
N PHE A 56 -3.67 -6.01 5.26
CA PHE A 56 -2.65 -4.97 5.20
C PHE A 56 -3.07 -3.79 6.06
N ASP A 57 -2.21 -3.33 6.97
CA ASP A 57 -2.41 -2.09 7.72
C ASP A 57 -1.74 -0.92 7.01
N VAL A 58 -2.52 0.08 6.59
CA VAL A 58 -2.00 1.23 5.83
C VAL A 58 -2.41 2.53 6.49
N ALA A 59 -1.43 3.20 7.11
CA ALA A 59 -1.61 4.49 7.78
C ALA A 59 -1.04 5.68 7.00
N THR A 60 0.06 5.40 6.27
CA THR A 60 0.93 6.41 5.67
C THR A 60 0.43 6.77 4.27
N PRO A 61 0.29 8.06 3.94
CA PRO A 61 -0.12 8.47 2.60
C PRO A 61 1.00 8.19 1.60
N ALA A 62 0.64 8.09 0.32
CA ALA A 62 1.55 8.01 -0.81
C ALA A 62 2.57 9.15 -0.78
N ALA A 63 3.73 8.96 -1.41
CA ALA A 63 4.62 10.09 -1.70
C ALA A 63 3.99 10.96 -2.81
N GLU A 64 4.42 12.22 -2.90
CA GLU A 64 3.92 13.13 -3.91
C GLU A 64 4.11 12.57 -5.34
N GLY A 65 3.04 12.63 -6.14
CA GLY A 65 3.06 12.11 -7.53
C GLY A 65 3.12 10.59 -7.65
N SER A 66 2.90 9.82 -6.57
CA SER A 66 2.95 8.36 -6.59
C SER A 66 1.68 7.72 -6.02
N THR A 67 1.46 6.44 -6.34
CA THR A 67 0.45 5.60 -5.69
C THR A 67 0.87 5.22 -4.26
N ASN A 68 -0.09 4.84 -3.42
CA ASN A 68 0.20 4.36 -2.07
C ASN A 68 1.02 3.07 -2.11
N ARG A 69 2.14 3.04 -1.38
CA ARG A 69 3.00 1.85 -1.30
C ARG A 69 2.36 0.67 -0.57
N GLY A 70 1.48 0.91 0.41
CA GLY A 70 0.74 -0.14 1.08
C GLY A 70 -0.28 -0.80 0.15
N PHE A 71 -0.94 0.00 -0.69
CA PHE A 71 -1.87 -0.53 -1.70
C PHE A 71 -1.10 -1.29 -2.79
N ASP A 72 0.05 -0.77 -3.24
CA ASP A 72 0.91 -1.49 -4.19
C ASP A 72 1.46 -2.79 -3.58
N SER A 73 1.68 -2.84 -2.27
CA SER A 73 2.11 -4.07 -1.58
C SER A 73 1.04 -5.15 -1.58
N ALA A 74 -0.24 -4.78 -1.43
CA ALA A 74 -1.35 -5.71 -1.62
C ALA A 74 -1.43 -6.21 -3.07
N ALA A 75 -1.32 -5.31 -4.06
CA ALA A 75 -1.27 -5.66 -5.47
C ALA A 75 -0.09 -6.59 -5.80
N ARG A 76 1.09 -6.29 -5.27
CA ARG A 76 2.31 -7.08 -5.43
C ARG A 76 2.14 -8.45 -4.80
N PHE A 77 1.54 -8.53 -3.61
CA PHE A 77 1.28 -9.80 -2.94
C PHE A 77 0.43 -10.70 -3.82
N LEU A 78 -0.68 -10.19 -4.34
CA LEU A 78 -1.55 -10.94 -5.24
C LEU A 78 -0.78 -11.43 -6.47
N ASN A 79 -0.14 -10.50 -7.19
CA ASN A 79 0.60 -10.79 -8.42
C ASN A 79 1.73 -11.81 -8.20
N MET A 80 2.54 -11.65 -7.16
CA MET A 80 3.72 -12.50 -6.95
C MET A 80 3.33 -13.92 -6.53
N HIS A 81 2.26 -14.11 -5.76
CA HIS A 81 1.82 -15.44 -5.37
C HIS A 81 1.16 -16.18 -6.54
N VAL A 82 0.34 -15.49 -7.33
CA VAL A 82 -0.26 -16.09 -8.54
C VAL A 82 0.81 -16.42 -9.58
N ALA A 83 1.81 -15.55 -9.78
CA ALA A 83 2.97 -15.84 -10.63
C ALA A 83 3.78 -17.06 -10.18
N ASN A 84 3.66 -17.47 -8.91
CA ASN A 84 4.32 -18.64 -8.34
C ASN A 84 3.36 -19.82 -8.09
N GLY A 85 2.22 -19.84 -8.78
CA GLY A 85 1.33 -21.01 -8.86
C GLY A 85 0.28 -21.11 -7.75
N VAL A 86 0.11 -20.08 -6.92
CA VAL A 86 -1.00 -20.02 -5.96
C VAL A 86 -2.27 -19.62 -6.71
N PRO A 87 -3.36 -20.42 -6.69
CA PRO A 87 -4.62 -20.04 -7.32
C PRO A 87 -5.15 -18.73 -6.72
N PRO A 88 -5.65 -17.76 -7.53
CA PRO A 88 -6.19 -16.51 -7.01
C PRO A 88 -7.26 -16.69 -5.92
N GLU A 89 -8.12 -17.72 -6.05
CA GLU A 89 -9.17 -18.07 -5.09
C GLU A 89 -8.64 -18.49 -3.71
N ASN A 90 -7.37 -18.87 -3.60
CA ASN A 90 -6.71 -19.18 -2.33
C ASN A 90 -6.14 -17.93 -1.63
N ILE A 91 -6.26 -16.75 -2.24
CA ILE A 91 -5.72 -15.49 -1.73
C ILE A 91 -6.87 -14.55 -1.39
N ARG A 92 -7.06 -14.27 -0.10
CA ARG A 92 -8.03 -13.29 0.41
C ARG A 92 -7.27 -12.11 1.00
N LEU A 93 -7.42 -10.94 0.39
CA LEU A 93 -6.74 -9.73 0.85
C LEU A 93 -7.75 -8.70 1.34
N VAL A 94 -7.38 -8.01 2.42
CA VAL A 94 -8.08 -6.82 2.90
C VAL A 94 -7.05 -5.73 3.16
N VAL A 95 -7.32 -4.51 2.72
CA VAL A 95 -6.53 -3.34 3.05
C VAL A 95 -7.30 -2.52 4.07
N VAL A 96 -6.81 -2.51 5.32
CA VAL A 96 -7.37 -1.71 6.41
C VAL A 96 -6.63 -0.38 6.44
N VAL A 97 -7.37 0.70 6.20
CA VAL A 97 -6.80 2.04 6.00
C VAL A 97 -7.15 2.94 7.17
N HIS A 98 -6.14 3.62 7.71
CA HIS A 98 -6.30 4.67 8.72
C HIS A 98 -5.30 5.79 8.50
N GLY A 99 -5.28 6.77 9.40
CA GLY A 99 -4.38 7.92 9.29
C GLY A 99 -4.58 8.68 7.97
N LYS A 100 -3.53 9.35 7.49
CA LYS A 100 -3.63 10.18 6.29
C LYS A 100 -3.82 9.40 4.99
N ALA A 101 -3.51 8.10 4.97
CA ALA A 101 -3.83 7.23 3.84
C ALA A 101 -5.34 7.16 3.54
N SER A 102 -6.20 7.47 4.54
CA SER A 102 -7.66 7.50 4.38
C SER A 102 -8.14 8.38 3.22
N LEU A 103 -7.43 9.47 2.94
CA LEU A 103 -7.77 10.41 1.87
C LEU A 103 -7.62 9.78 0.48
N GLU A 104 -6.84 8.71 0.35
CA GLU A 104 -6.58 8.03 -0.90
C GLU A 104 -7.63 6.95 -1.22
N LEU A 105 -8.68 6.85 -0.40
CA LEU A 105 -9.89 6.07 -0.67
C LEU A 105 -11.03 6.92 -1.23
N LEU A 106 -10.80 8.23 -1.40
CA LEU A 106 -11.78 9.15 -1.95
C LEU A 106 -11.87 9.04 -3.46
N THR A 107 -13.05 9.29 -4.03
CA THR A 107 -13.19 9.55 -5.46
C THR A 107 -12.32 10.75 -5.87
N ASN A 108 -11.97 10.88 -7.15
CA ASN A 108 -11.20 12.05 -7.63
C ASN A 108 -11.88 13.38 -7.26
N ALA A 109 -13.21 13.45 -7.38
CA ALA A 109 -13.97 14.65 -7.06
C ALA A 109 -13.86 15.00 -5.56
N ALA A 110 -14.06 14.02 -4.68
CA ALA A 110 -13.97 14.24 -3.23
C ALA A 110 -12.53 14.49 -2.77
N HIS A 111 -11.55 13.80 -3.35
CA HIS A 111 -10.13 14.05 -3.09
C HIS A 111 -9.77 15.48 -3.49
N ALA A 112 -10.18 15.95 -4.67
CA ALA A 112 -9.90 17.31 -5.12
C ALA A 112 -10.58 18.38 -4.24
N ALA A 113 -11.76 18.08 -3.68
CA ALA A 113 -12.52 18.99 -2.83
C ALA A 113 -12.06 19.01 -1.36
N ASN A 114 -11.41 17.95 -0.88
CA ASN A 114 -11.01 17.86 0.52
C ASN A 114 -9.73 18.69 0.79
N PRO A 115 -9.76 19.69 1.68
CA PRO A 115 -8.62 20.59 1.94
C PRO A 115 -7.44 19.92 2.65
N LEU A 116 -7.63 18.72 3.21
CA LEU A 116 -6.59 17.93 3.87
C LEU A 116 -5.88 16.98 2.90
N SER A 117 -6.42 16.82 1.68
CA SER A 117 -5.78 16.08 0.60
C SER A 117 -4.68 16.92 -0.06
N ARG A 118 -3.99 16.33 -1.04
CA ARG A 118 -3.02 17.06 -1.87
C ARG A 118 -3.64 17.92 -2.96
N GLN A 119 -4.98 17.98 -3.02
CA GLN A 119 -5.77 18.61 -4.07
C GLN A 119 -5.55 17.95 -5.44
N GLY A 120 -6.53 18.04 -6.33
CA GLY A 120 -6.53 17.34 -7.62
C GLY A 120 -6.94 15.87 -7.53
N ASP A 121 -6.65 15.10 -8.58
CA ASP A 121 -7.04 13.70 -8.69
C ASP A 121 -6.38 12.83 -7.61
N ASN A 122 -7.08 11.78 -7.19
CA ASN A 122 -6.54 10.81 -6.25
C ASN A 122 -5.49 9.96 -6.98
N PRO A 123 -4.18 10.05 -6.63
CA PRO A 123 -3.14 9.31 -7.33
C PRO A 123 -3.26 7.79 -7.14
N SER A 124 -3.95 7.34 -6.10
CA SER A 124 -4.16 5.92 -5.79
C SER A 124 -5.50 5.39 -6.31
N GLY A 125 -6.38 6.23 -6.87
CA GLY A 125 -7.76 5.85 -7.21
C GLY A 125 -7.85 4.64 -8.13
N LYS A 126 -7.11 4.67 -9.24
CA LYS A 126 -7.06 3.55 -10.21
C LYS A 126 -6.54 2.24 -9.60
N LEU A 127 -5.60 2.33 -8.65
CA LEU A 127 -5.07 1.16 -7.96
C LEU A 127 -6.11 0.58 -7.00
N VAL A 128 -6.84 1.43 -6.27
CA VAL A 128 -7.94 0.98 -5.40
C VAL A 128 -9.03 0.30 -6.23
N GLU A 129 -9.45 0.90 -7.34
CA GLU A 129 -10.44 0.33 -8.26
C GLU A 129 -9.99 -1.04 -8.81
N ALA A 130 -8.76 -1.14 -9.31
CA ALA A 130 -8.23 -2.40 -9.84
C ALA A 130 -8.12 -3.51 -8.78
N LEU A 131 -7.81 -3.14 -7.53
CA LEU A 131 -7.79 -4.09 -6.41
C LEU A 131 -9.21 -4.55 -6.02
N LEU A 132 -10.18 -3.64 -5.99
CA LEU A 132 -11.59 -3.98 -5.74
C LEU A 132 -12.15 -4.90 -6.83
N GLU A 133 -11.81 -4.65 -8.10
CA GLU A 133 -12.17 -5.52 -9.23
C GLU A 133 -11.54 -6.92 -9.14
N ALA A 134 -10.40 -7.05 -8.44
CA ALA A 134 -9.72 -8.30 -8.16
C ALA A 134 -10.11 -8.93 -6.80
N ASP A 135 -11.31 -8.58 -6.27
CA ASP A 135 -11.87 -9.07 -5.00
C ASP A 135 -11.04 -8.73 -3.75
N VAL A 136 -10.13 -7.76 -3.82
CA VAL A 136 -9.44 -7.22 -2.64
C VAL A 136 -10.33 -6.18 -1.96
N ARG A 137 -10.63 -6.39 -0.68
CA ARG A 137 -11.49 -5.49 0.08
C ARG A 137 -10.71 -4.31 0.64
N PHE A 138 -11.35 -3.15 0.71
CA PHE A 138 -10.83 -1.98 1.44
C PHE A 138 -11.75 -1.64 2.60
N ILE A 139 -11.17 -1.43 3.79
CA ILE A 139 -11.91 -1.04 4.99
C ILE A 139 -11.30 0.23 5.57
N LEU A 140 -12.06 1.33 5.53
CA LEU A 140 -11.70 2.59 6.15
C LEU A 140 -11.99 2.57 7.65
N CYS A 141 -11.03 3.06 8.44
CA CYS A 141 -11.20 3.41 9.84
C CYS A 141 -12.17 4.60 10.00
N GLY A 142 -13.35 4.36 10.60
CA GLY A 142 -14.34 5.40 10.84
C GLY A 142 -13.87 6.53 11.77
N GLN A 143 -12.98 6.25 12.72
CA GLN A 143 -12.36 7.32 13.54
C GLN A 143 -11.44 8.22 12.70
N SER A 144 -10.72 7.66 11.72
CA SER A 144 -9.94 8.46 10.78
C SER A 144 -10.85 9.21 9.81
N ALA A 145 -11.93 8.59 9.33
CA ALA A 145 -12.93 9.26 8.49
C ALA A 145 -13.49 10.51 9.20
N ALA A 146 -13.88 10.39 10.46
CA ALA A 146 -14.33 11.52 11.27
C ALA A 146 -13.25 12.60 11.43
N ALA A 147 -12.00 12.21 11.68
CA ALA A 147 -10.88 13.15 11.84
C ALA A 147 -10.53 13.91 10.56
N TYR A 148 -10.74 13.30 9.39
CA TYR A 148 -10.42 13.89 8.08
C TYR A 148 -11.63 14.40 7.30
N GLY A 149 -12.82 14.41 7.93
CA GLY A 149 -14.05 14.92 7.31
C GLY A 149 -14.48 14.13 6.08
N ILE A 150 -14.36 12.80 6.13
CA ILE A 150 -14.71 11.89 5.03
C ILE A 150 -16.11 11.33 5.30
N ALA A 151 -17.05 11.58 4.39
CA ALA A 151 -18.36 10.98 4.39
C ALA A 151 -18.38 9.67 3.56
N PRO A 152 -19.29 8.73 3.82
CA PRO A 152 -19.40 7.49 3.04
C PRO A 152 -19.55 7.71 1.53
N GLU A 153 -20.28 8.75 1.11
CA GLU A 153 -20.50 9.13 -0.28
C GLU A 153 -19.25 9.70 -0.99
N ASP A 154 -18.23 10.08 -0.24
CA ASP A 154 -16.96 10.58 -0.81
C ASP A 154 -16.07 9.45 -1.32
N LEU A 155 -16.33 8.21 -0.88
CA LEU A 155 -15.48 7.05 -1.10
C LEU A 155 -15.62 6.47 -2.50
N ILE A 156 -14.53 5.88 -2.99
CA ILE A 156 -14.55 5.02 -4.17
C ILE A 156 -15.58 3.89 -3.93
N PRO A 157 -16.50 3.63 -4.89
CA PRO A 157 -17.51 2.58 -4.74
C PRO A 157 -16.87 1.23 -4.40
N GLY A 158 -17.38 0.56 -3.37
CA GLY A 158 -16.86 -0.73 -2.88
C GLY A 158 -15.94 -0.62 -1.65
N VAL A 159 -15.45 0.59 -1.31
CA VAL A 159 -14.76 0.81 -0.03
C VAL A 159 -15.75 0.71 1.12
N GLU A 160 -15.44 -0.15 2.09
CA GLU A 160 -16.22 -0.34 3.31
C GLU A 160 -15.75 0.61 4.41
N MET A 161 -16.59 0.89 5.41
CA MET A 161 -16.21 1.63 6.61
C MET A 161 -16.48 0.80 7.87
N SER A 162 -15.49 0.73 8.75
CA SER A 162 -15.60 0.08 10.07
C SER A 162 -15.56 1.12 11.19
N LEU A 163 -15.93 0.75 12.42
CA LEU A 163 -15.86 1.64 13.60
C LEU A 163 -14.46 2.24 13.78
N SER A 164 -13.43 1.42 13.60
CA SER A 164 -12.02 1.80 13.60
C SER A 164 -11.16 0.75 12.89
N ALA A 165 -9.93 1.10 12.49
CA ALA A 165 -8.96 0.11 12.03
C ALA A 165 -8.69 -0.98 13.07
N MET A 166 -8.65 -0.62 14.36
CA MET A 166 -8.48 -1.59 15.46
C MET A 166 -9.61 -2.63 15.48
N THR A 167 -10.86 -2.17 15.33
CA THR A 167 -12.03 -3.06 15.25
C THR A 167 -11.99 -3.92 13.99
N ALA A 168 -11.65 -3.34 12.84
CA ALA A 168 -11.52 -4.09 11.59
C ALA A 168 -10.49 -5.21 11.72
N HIS A 169 -9.27 -4.91 12.19
CA HIS A 169 -8.22 -5.91 12.41
C HIS A 169 -8.63 -6.98 13.43
N ALA A 170 -9.22 -6.61 14.56
CA ALA A 170 -9.66 -7.57 15.57
C ALA A 170 -10.68 -8.57 15.00
N LEU A 171 -11.64 -8.08 14.20
CA LEU A 171 -12.63 -8.95 13.54
C LEU A 171 -12.01 -9.80 12.43
N LEU A 172 -11.12 -9.23 11.62
CA LEU A 172 -10.42 -9.98 10.57
C LEU A 172 -9.57 -11.10 11.18
N GLN A 173 -8.84 -10.83 12.26
CA GLN A 173 -8.08 -11.83 13.00
C GLN A 173 -8.95 -12.95 13.56
N ALA A 174 -10.11 -12.61 14.14
CA ALA A 174 -11.08 -13.61 14.59
C ALA A 174 -11.63 -14.49 13.44
N ASN A 175 -11.55 -14.00 12.19
CA ASN A 175 -11.94 -14.71 10.97
C ASN A 175 -10.75 -15.33 10.21
N GLY A 176 -9.61 -15.47 10.87
CA GLY A 176 -8.44 -16.19 10.34
C GLY A 176 -7.52 -15.37 9.44
N PHE A 177 -7.65 -14.04 9.42
CA PHE A 177 -6.69 -13.17 8.75
C PHE A 177 -5.47 -12.92 9.64
N THR A 178 -4.28 -12.90 9.05
CA THR A 178 -3.08 -12.35 9.68
C THR A 178 -2.87 -10.91 9.25
N VAL A 179 -2.19 -10.13 10.08
CA VAL A 179 -1.90 -8.73 9.78
C VAL A 179 -0.52 -8.61 9.14
N ASN A 180 -0.46 -7.90 8.02
CA ASN A 180 0.78 -7.43 7.44
C ASN A 180 0.89 -5.91 7.62
N PRO A 181 1.80 -5.39 8.48
CA PRO A 181 1.81 -3.97 8.85
C PRO A 181 2.66 -3.08 7.93
N PHE A 182 2.99 -3.54 6.72
CA PHE A 182 3.85 -2.84 5.76
C PHE A 182 3.46 -3.07 4.30
#